data_AF-A0A2W0HEP3-F1
#
_entry.id   AF-A0A2W0HEP3-F1
#
_cell.length_a   1.000
_cell.length_b   1.000
_cell.length_c   1.000
_cell.angle_alpha   90.00
_cell.angle_beta   90.00
_cell.angle_gamma   90.00
#
_symmetry.space_group_name_H-M   'P 1'
#
loop_
_entity.id
_entity.type
_entity.pdbx_description
1 polymer ?
#
loop_
_entity_poly.entity_id
_entity_poly.type
_entity_poly.pdbx_seq_one_letter_code
_entity_poly.pdbx_strand_id
1 'polypeptide(L)'
;MSITTALFLTGLVFWASEWFIFRESPYLKSEVFKNNLRARVLITVTFALSAASAYYLGTKTGEPMSAADSCGLLFLLTGVFLRYWTLWLIRGYKGGTRPLYSHGPFLLHRHPYQAGLFLIASGISLLLSGHWLSLAVTFTLLGSALHYVMGLEEQHLRSHYGEIYEYWCRHRFRIFPFIY
;
A
#
# COMPACT_ATOMS: atom_id res chain seq x y z
N MET A 1 2.04 4.82 -28.66
CA MET A 1 1.84 4.33 -27.28
C MET A 1 1.20 2.96 -27.35
N SER A 2 1.73 1.97 -26.65
CA SER A 2 1.07 0.68 -26.48
C SER A 2 -0.11 0.82 -25.51
N ILE A 3 -1.13 -0.03 -25.64
CA ILE A 3 -2.31 -0.04 -24.74
C ILE A 3 -1.87 -0.20 -23.27
N THR A 4 -0.83 -0.99 -23.01
CA THR A 4 -0.25 -1.19 -21.68
C THR A 4 0.32 0.11 -21.09
N THR A 5 1.03 0.91 -21.89
CA THR A 5 1.56 2.21 -21.43
C THR A 5 0.45 3.22 -21.14
N ALA A 6 -0.63 3.23 -21.94
CA ALA A 6 -1.78 4.09 -21.68
C ALA A 6 -2.46 3.72 -20.35
N LEU A 7 -2.74 2.43 -20.13
CA LEU A 7 -3.33 1.93 -18.89
C LEU A 7 -2.44 2.23 -17.67
N PHE A 8 -1.13 2.02 -17.80
CA PHE A 8 -0.18 2.37 -16.75
C PHE A 8 -0.25 3.85 -16.36
N LEU A 9 -0.17 4.76 -17.34
CA LEU A 9 -0.24 6.20 -17.10
C LEU A 9 -1.59 6.60 -16.49
N THR A 10 -2.70 6.03 -16.96
CA THR A 10 -4.01 6.30 -16.36
C THR A 10 -4.05 5.87 -14.89
N GLY A 11 -3.52 4.69 -14.56
CA GLY A 11 -3.44 4.20 -13.19
C GLY A 11 -2.57 5.10 -12.29
N LEU A 12 -1.46 5.63 -12.79
CA LEU A 12 -0.64 6.60 -12.07
C LEU A 12 -1.38 7.92 -11.82
N VAL A 13 -2.14 8.41 -12.81
CA VAL A 13 -2.95 9.62 -12.67
C VAL A 13 -4.04 9.41 -11.62
N PHE A 14 -4.74 8.28 -11.65
CA PHE A 14 -5.71 7.93 -10.61
C PHE A 14 -5.08 7.80 -9.23
N TRP A 15 -3.88 7.24 -9.14
CA TRP A 15 -3.16 7.21 -7.86
C TRP A 15 -2.79 8.62 -7.38
N ALA A 16 -2.27 9.48 -8.26
CA ALA A 16 -1.91 10.86 -7.92
C ALA A 16 -3.14 11.71 -7.54
N SER A 17 -4.31 11.49 -8.17
CA SER A 17 -5.54 12.21 -7.84
C SER A 17 -6.07 11.90 -6.45
N GLU A 18 -5.64 10.80 -5.83
CA GLU A 18 -6.00 10.42 -4.47
C GLU A 18 -5.69 11.55 -3.47
N TRP A 19 -4.54 12.20 -3.62
CA TRP A 19 -4.13 13.32 -2.76
C TRP A 19 -5.06 14.53 -2.88
N PHE A 20 -5.63 14.78 -4.06
CA PHE A 20 -6.55 15.89 -4.25
C PHE A 20 -7.95 15.54 -3.75
N ILE A 21 -8.44 14.34 -4.06
CA ILE A 21 -9.82 13.93 -3.75
C ILE A 21 -10.00 13.68 -2.25
N PHE A 22 -9.01 13.05 -1.60
CA PHE A 22 -9.11 12.59 -0.22
C PHE A 22 -8.20 13.35 0.74
N ARG A 23 -7.78 14.57 0.40
CA ARG A 23 -6.92 15.41 1.25
C ARG A 23 -7.45 15.55 2.68
N GLU A 24 -8.77 15.57 2.84
CA GLU A 24 -9.42 15.70 4.14
C GLU A 24 -9.65 14.37 4.87
N SER A 25 -9.24 13.24 4.28
CA SER A 25 -9.53 11.93 4.82
C SER A 25 -8.96 11.77 6.24
N PRO A 26 -9.74 11.23 7.18
CA PRO A 26 -9.34 11.04 8.57
C PRO A 26 -8.13 10.11 8.69
N TYR A 27 -8.01 9.16 7.76
CA TYR A 27 -6.89 8.23 7.68
C TYR A 27 -5.56 8.96 7.40
N LEU A 28 -5.56 9.88 6.42
CA LEU A 28 -4.40 10.73 6.09
C LEU A 28 -4.08 11.72 7.22
N LYS A 29 -5.07 12.06 8.04
CA LYS A 29 -4.92 12.89 9.25
C LYS A 29 -4.63 12.09 10.51
N SER A 30 -4.55 10.76 10.46
CA SER A 30 -4.34 9.93 11.65
C SER A 30 -3.11 10.42 12.41
N GLU A 31 -3.25 10.61 13.73
CA GLU A 31 -2.17 11.19 14.55
C GLU A 31 -0.88 10.39 14.43
N VAL A 32 -1.00 9.07 14.27
CA VAL A 32 0.12 8.15 14.06
C VAL A 32 0.91 8.53 12.80
N PHE A 33 0.25 8.78 11.67
CA PHE A 33 0.96 9.09 10.43
C PHE A 33 1.42 10.55 10.37
N LYS A 34 0.65 11.45 10.97
CA LYS A 34 0.94 12.89 10.98
C LYS A 34 2.12 13.24 11.89
N ASN A 35 2.22 12.60 13.06
CA ASN A 35 3.24 12.91 14.07
C ASN A 35 4.53 12.08 13.91
N ASN A 36 4.51 10.97 13.17
CA ASN A 36 5.70 10.13 12.95
C ASN A 36 6.43 10.49 11.65
N LEU A 37 7.27 11.54 11.70
CA LEU A 37 8.16 11.91 10.59
C LEU A 37 9.00 10.73 10.10
N ARG A 38 9.50 9.91 11.03
CA ARG A 38 10.28 8.71 10.72
C ARG A 38 9.52 7.74 9.82
N ALA A 39 8.26 7.45 10.13
CA ALA A 39 7.41 6.56 9.33
C ALA A 39 7.22 7.08 7.90
N ARG A 40 6.96 8.40 7.76
CA ARG A 40 6.79 9.05 6.45
C ARG A 40 8.06 9.01 5.61
N VAL A 41 9.19 9.37 6.21
CA VAL A 41 10.50 9.34 5.55
C VAL A 41 10.83 7.90 5.13
N LEU A 42 10.63 6.93 6.03
CA LEU A 42 10.94 5.54 5.77
C LEU A 42 10.12 4.96 4.60
N ILE A 43 8.79 5.19 4.55
CA ILE A 43 7.97 4.78 3.40
C ILE A 43 8.42 5.47 2.11
N THR A 44 8.66 6.79 2.15
CA THR A 44 9.01 7.54 0.94
C THR A 44 10.38 7.11 0.39
N VAL A 45 11.37 6.95 1.27
CA VAL A 45 12.72 6.51 0.90
C VAL A 45 12.70 5.07 0.39
N THR A 46 12.03 4.15 1.08
CA THR A 46 11.99 2.74 0.64
C THR A 46 11.21 2.55 -0.66
N PHE A 47 10.14 3.33 -0.89
CA PHE A 47 9.43 3.36 -2.17
C PHE A 47 10.31 3.90 -3.30
N ALA A 48 11.04 5.00 -3.07
CA ALA A 48 11.97 5.54 -4.05
C ALA A 48 13.11 4.56 -4.36
N LEU A 49 13.67 3.91 -3.34
CA LEU A 49 14.71 2.88 -3.49
C LEU A 49 14.18 1.63 -4.22
N SER A 50 12.93 1.20 -3.97
CA SER A 50 12.34 0.07 -4.70
C SER A 50 12.14 0.41 -6.18
N ALA A 51 11.67 1.62 -6.49
CA ALA A 51 11.52 2.06 -7.88
C ALA A 51 12.87 2.21 -8.59
N ALA A 52 13.88 2.79 -7.91
CA ALA A 52 15.22 2.97 -8.46
C ALA A 52 15.93 1.62 -8.72
N SER A 53 15.80 0.68 -7.78
CA SER A 53 16.35 -0.67 -7.94
C SER A 53 15.65 -1.46 -9.04
N ALA A 54 14.32 -1.33 -9.17
CA ALA A 54 13.57 -1.94 -10.28
C ALA A 54 14.00 -1.37 -11.64
N TYR A 55 14.15 -0.05 -11.75
CA TYR A 55 14.65 0.60 -12.95
C TYR A 55 16.08 0.13 -13.29
N TYR A 56 16.98 0.13 -12.30
CA TYR A 56 18.35 -0.37 -12.49
C TYR A 56 18.37 -1.83 -12.96
N LEU A 57 17.54 -2.69 -12.37
CA LEU A 57 17.41 -4.08 -12.78
C LEU A 57 16.95 -4.18 -14.24
N GLY A 58 15.93 -3.43 -14.63
CA GLY A 58 15.42 -3.38 -16.01
C GLY A 58 16.48 -2.96 -17.04
N THR A 59 17.42 -2.08 -16.67
CA THR A 59 18.54 -1.72 -17.56
C THR A 59 19.59 -2.82 -17.71
N LYS A 60 19.65 -3.78 -16.79
CA LYS A 60 20.63 -4.87 -16.77
C LYS A 60 20.09 -6.18 -17.31
N THR A 61 18.79 -6.39 -17.23
CA THR A 61 18.13 -7.59 -17.71
C THR A 61 17.61 -7.36 -19.13
N GLY A 62 18.06 -8.17 -20.08
CA GLY A 62 17.83 -7.92 -21.52
C GLY A 62 16.37 -8.09 -21.96
N GLU A 63 15.78 -9.25 -21.71
CA GLU A 63 14.43 -9.59 -22.19
C GLU A 63 13.44 -9.68 -21.02
N PRO A 64 12.32 -8.93 -21.04
CA PRO A 64 11.33 -8.99 -19.98
C PRO A 64 10.74 -10.41 -19.89
N MET A 65 10.54 -10.88 -18.67
CA MET A 65 9.91 -12.17 -18.44
C MET A 65 8.44 -12.12 -18.86
N SER A 66 7.99 -13.16 -19.57
CA SER A 66 6.59 -13.31 -19.95
C SER A 66 5.69 -13.17 -18.73
N ALA A 67 4.57 -12.46 -18.91
CA ALA A 67 3.57 -12.10 -17.89
C ALA A 67 3.98 -11.04 -16.84
N ALA A 68 5.23 -10.59 -16.76
CA ALA A 68 5.63 -9.56 -15.77
C ALA A 68 4.83 -8.26 -15.94
N ASP A 69 4.64 -7.80 -17.18
CA ASP A 69 3.89 -6.58 -17.48
C ASP A 69 2.40 -6.69 -17.13
N SER A 70 1.77 -7.80 -17.55
CA SER A 70 0.35 -8.05 -17.28
C SER A 70 0.09 -8.15 -15.78
N CYS A 71 0.95 -8.85 -15.04
CA CYS A 71 0.86 -8.94 -13.59
C CYS A 71 1.14 -7.61 -12.91
N GLY A 72 2.12 -6.83 -13.40
CA GLY A 72 2.41 -5.50 -12.90
C GLY A 72 1.23 -4.55 -13.03
N LEU A 73 0.54 -4.60 -14.18
CA LEU A 73 -0.66 -3.82 -14.44
C LEU A 73 -1.83 -4.25 -13.54
N LEU A 74 -2.05 -5.56 -13.38
CA LEU A 74 -3.07 -6.07 -12.46
C LEU A 74 -2.81 -5.64 -11.01
N PHE A 75 -1.56 -5.70 -10.54
CA PHE A 75 -1.18 -5.26 -9.20
C PHE A 75 -1.41 -3.76 -9.01
N LEU A 76 -1.04 -2.94 -9.99
CA LEU A 76 -1.25 -1.51 -9.93
C LEU A 76 -2.74 -1.16 -9.84
N LEU A 77 -3.58 -1.73 -10.73
CA LEU A 77 -5.02 -1.46 -10.73
C LEU A 77 -5.69 -1.93 -9.44
N THR A 78 -5.36 -3.14 -8.97
CA THR A 78 -5.92 -3.68 -7.73
C THR A 78 -5.49 -2.86 -6.52
N GLY A 79 -4.24 -2.40 -6.48
CA GLY A 79 -3.72 -1.55 -5.41
C GLY A 79 -4.39 -0.19 -5.35
N VAL A 80 -4.61 0.46 -6.51
CA VAL A 80 -5.38 1.72 -6.60
C VAL A 80 -6.82 1.50 -6.13
N PHE A 81 -7.49 0.45 -6.63
CA PHE A 81 -8.86 0.13 -6.22
C PHE A 81 -8.98 -0.06 -4.70
N LEU A 82 -8.06 -0.82 -4.09
CA LEU A 82 -8.08 -1.08 -2.65
C LEU A 82 -7.90 0.20 -1.82
N ARG A 83 -7.02 1.12 -2.26
CA ARG A 83 -6.82 2.41 -1.59
C ARG A 83 -8.06 3.29 -1.67
N TYR A 84 -8.65 3.42 -2.85
CA TYR A 84 -9.87 4.19 -3.05
C TYR A 84 -11.04 3.63 -2.24
N TRP A 85 -11.23 2.31 -2.24
CA TRP A 85 -12.27 1.67 -1.43
C TRP A 85 -12.06 1.93 0.08
N THR A 86 -10.82 1.83 0.55
CA THR A 86 -10.46 2.11 1.94
C THR A 86 -10.75 3.55 2.33
N LEU A 87 -10.29 4.51 1.52
CA LEU A 87 -10.52 5.93 1.77
C LEU A 87 -12.00 6.30 1.69
N TRP A 88 -12.73 5.73 0.73
CA TRP A 88 -14.16 5.96 0.59
C TRP A 88 -14.95 5.47 1.80
N LEU A 89 -14.55 4.34 2.40
CA LEU A 89 -15.17 3.85 3.62
C LEU A 89 -14.92 4.77 4.82
N ILE A 90 -13.70 5.29 4.94
CA ILE A 90 -13.29 6.09 6.10
C ILE A 90 -13.69 7.57 5.96
N ARG A 91 -14.02 8.05 4.75
CA ARG A 91 -14.27 9.48 4.46
C ARG A 91 -15.30 10.15 5.38
N GLY A 92 -16.27 9.39 5.89
CA GLY A 92 -17.34 9.92 6.74
C GLY A 92 -16.94 10.19 8.19
N TYR A 93 -15.80 9.68 8.65
CA TYR A 93 -15.43 9.70 10.06
C TYR A 93 -14.65 10.96 10.46
N LYS A 94 -15.27 11.98 11.05
CA LYS A 94 -14.56 13.23 11.39
C LYS A 94 -13.95 13.27 12.81
N GLY A 95 -13.94 12.15 13.54
CA GLY A 95 -13.45 12.09 14.92
C GLY A 95 -11.94 11.83 15.06
N GLY A 96 -11.46 11.68 16.29
CA GLY A 96 -10.05 11.37 16.62
C GLY A 96 -9.62 9.97 16.16
N THR A 97 -9.61 8.98 17.05
CA THR A 97 -9.18 7.61 16.71
C THR A 97 -10.19 6.91 15.81
N ARG A 98 -9.77 6.46 14.64
CA ARG A 98 -10.65 5.77 13.67
C ARG A 98 -11.36 4.55 14.30
N PRO A 99 -12.64 4.33 14.02
CA PRO A 99 -13.35 3.15 14.50
C PRO A 99 -12.84 1.86 13.85
N LEU A 100 -13.05 0.75 14.54
CA LEU A 100 -12.70 -0.59 14.08
C LEU A 100 -13.71 -1.10 13.04
N TYR A 101 -13.50 -0.71 11.79
CA TYR A 101 -14.31 -1.17 10.67
C TYR A 101 -14.25 -2.70 10.53
N SER A 102 -15.40 -3.33 10.35
CA SER A 102 -15.53 -4.78 10.20
C SER A 102 -16.19 -5.20 8.88
N HIS A 103 -16.27 -4.29 7.91
CA HIS A 103 -16.89 -4.49 6.60
C HIS A 103 -16.04 -3.90 5.47
N GLY A 104 -16.35 -4.29 4.24
CA GLY A 104 -15.59 -3.87 3.06
C GLY A 104 -14.13 -4.37 3.08
N PRO A 105 -13.14 -3.52 2.75
CA PRO A 105 -11.73 -3.95 2.69
C PRO A 105 -11.16 -4.35 4.06
N PHE A 106 -11.78 -3.91 5.16
CA PHE A 106 -11.41 -4.27 6.53
C PHE A 106 -11.95 -5.63 7.00
N LEU A 107 -12.74 -6.31 6.17
CA LEU A 107 -13.23 -7.64 6.49
C LEU A 107 -12.09 -8.67 6.49
N LEU A 108 -11.13 -8.53 5.57
CA LEU A 108 -10.01 -9.46 5.39
C LEU A 108 -8.68 -8.89 5.88
N HIS A 109 -8.46 -7.57 5.79
CA HIS A 109 -7.16 -6.95 6.08
C HIS A 109 -7.29 -5.87 7.15
N ARG A 110 -6.34 -5.81 8.08
CA ARG A 110 -6.28 -4.77 9.13
C ARG A 110 -5.86 -3.41 8.56
N HIS A 111 -5.03 -3.44 7.52
CA HIS A 111 -4.33 -2.29 6.92
C HIS A 111 -4.47 -2.26 5.39
N PRO A 112 -5.70 -2.21 4.84
CA PRO A 112 -5.94 -2.31 3.40
C PRO A 112 -5.35 -1.14 2.60
N TYR A 113 -5.21 0.05 3.20
CA TYR A 113 -4.57 1.20 2.56
C TYR A 113 -3.09 0.95 2.27
N GLN A 114 -2.36 0.43 3.26
CA GLN A 114 -0.95 0.10 3.14
C GLN A 114 -0.74 -1.12 2.22
N ALA A 115 -1.62 -2.12 2.30
CA ALA A 115 -1.62 -3.24 1.35
C ALA A 115 -1.78 -2.75 -0.10
N GLY A 116 -2.67 -1.78 -0.32
CA GLY A 116 -2.81 -1.15 -1.64
C GLY A 116 -1.55 -0.40 -2.09
N LEU A 117 -0.84 0.28 -1.18
CA LEU A 117 0.46 0.90 -1.52
C LEU A 117 1.50 -0.16 -1.92
N PHE A 118 1.54 -1.28 -1.21
CA PHE A 118 2.44 -2.38 -1.51
C PHE A 118 2.16 -2.97 -2.91
N LEU A 119 0.88 -3.16 -3.26
CA LEU A 119 0.48 -3.64 -4.57
C LEU A 119 0.85 -2.65 -5.68
N ILE A 120 0.63 -1.34 -5.48
CA ILE A 120 1.04 -0.31 -6.46
C ILE A 120 2.54 -0.32 -6.66
N ALA A 121 3.33 -0.33 -5.58
CA ALA A 121 4.78 -0.36 -5.67
C ALA A 121 5.27 -1.62 -6.39
N SER A 122 4.69 -2.78 -6.06
CA SER A 122 4.99 -4.06 -6.70
C SER A 122 4.66 -4.02 -8.20
N GLY A 123 3.52 -3.43 -8.57
CA GLY A 123 3.10 -3.25 -9.95
C GLY A 123 4.04 -2.33 -10.74
N ILE A 124 4.43 -1.19 -10.15
CA ILE A 124 5.40 -0.27 -10.74
C ILE A 124 6.77 -0.96 -10.91
N SER A 125 7.25 -1.67 -9.89
CA SER A 125 8.53 -2.39 -9.96
C SER A 125 8.54 -3.45 -11.05
N LEU A 126 7.47 -4.22 -11.19
CA LEU A 126 7.32 -5.20 -12.28
C LEU A 126 7.33 -4.53 -13.66
N LEU A 127 6.55 -3.46 -13.85
CA LEU A 127 6.48 -2.74 -15.14
C LEU A 127 7.80 -2.02 -15.50
N LEU A 128 8.56 -1.54 -14.51
CA LEU A 128 9.85 -0.89 -14.74
C LEU A 128 10.98 -1.89 -15.05
N SER A 129 10.95 -3.05 -14.39
CA SER A 129 12.02 -4.04 -14.50
C SER A 129 11.76 -5.10 -15.56
N GLY A 130 10.50 -5.45 -15.81
CA GLY A 130 10.14 -6.65 -16.58
C GLY A 130 10.47 -7.98 -15.88
N HIS A 131 10.87 -7.96 -14.60
CA HIS A 131 11.39 -9.14 -13.90
C HIS A 131 10.79 -9.33 -12.51
N TRP A 132 10.50 -10.60 -12.18
CA TRP A 132 9.99 -11.01 -10.86
C TRP A 132 10.94 -10.71 -9.69
N LEU A 133 12.24 -10.60 -9.95
CA LEU A 133 13.24 -10.28 -8.92
C LEU A 133 13.02 -8.88 -8.30
N SER A 134 12.42 -7.94 -9.04
CA SER A 134 12.06 -6.63 -8.51
C SER A 134 10.98 -6.71 -7.42
N LEU A 135 10.13 -7.74 -7.43
CA LEU A 135 9.19 -7.99 -6.33
C LEU A 135 9.89 -8.37 -5.05
N ALA A 136 10.92 -9.22 -5.11
CA ALA A 136 11.67 -9.62 -3.91
C ALA A 136 12.33 -8.40 -3.25
N VAL A 137 12.89 -7.50 -4.07
CA VAL A 137 13.48 -6.24 -3.59
C VAL A 137 12.40 -5.31 -3.01
N THR A 138 11.27 -5.16 -3.70
CA THR A 138 10.15 -4.32 -3.23
C THR A 138 9.55 -4.86 -1.93
N PHE A 139 9.38 -6.18 -1.82
CA PHE A 139 8.92 -6.85 -0.60
C PHE A 139 9.87 -6.60 0.56
N THR A 140 11.17 -6.71 0.34
CA THR A 140 12.18 -6.51 1.39
C THR A 140 12.22 -5.05 1.84
N LEU A 141 12.30 -4.10 0.91
CA LEU A 141 12.45 -2.68 1.21
C LEU A 141 11.14 -2.06 1.71
N LEU A 142 10.10 -2.10 0.89
CA LEU A 142 8.83 -1.44 1.20
C LEU A 142 7.98 -2.29 2.14
N GLY A 143 8.04 -3.63 2.05
CA GLY A 143 7.29 -4.50 2.96
C GLY A 143 7.77 -4.35 4.42
N SER A 144 9.08 -4.24 4.67
CA SER A 144 9.62 -3.98 6.01
C SER A 144 9.21 -2.60 6.54
N ALA A 145 9.25 -1.58 5.67
CA ALA A 145 8.76 -0.24 5.99
C ALA A 145 7.29 -0.23 6.41
N LEU A 146 6.45 -0.86 5.59
CA LEU A 146 5.02 -0.95 5.84
C LEU A 146 4.72 -1.77 7.09
N HIS A 147 5.47 -2.85 7.35
CA HIS A 147 5.32 -3.63 8.57
C HIS A 147 5.54 -2.77 9.82
N TYR A 148 6.60 -1.96 9.84
CA TYR A 148 6.88 -1.03 10.93
C TYR A 148 5.74 -0.01 11.11
N VAL A 149 5.29 0.60 10.02
CA VAL A 149 4.23 1.63 10.08
C VAL A 149 2.89 1.06 10.52
N MET A 150 2.53 -0.13 10.03
CA MET A 150 1.36 -0.84 10.54
C MET A 150 1.51 -1.09 12.04
N GLY A 151 2.68 -1.50 12.53
CA GLY A 151 2.91 -1.76 13.95
C GLY A 151 2.67 -0.54 14.84
N LEU A 152 3.07 0.65 14.38
CA LEU A 152 2.77 1.90 15.07
C LEU A 152 1.25 2.18 15.13
N GLU A 153 0.55 1.89 14.04
CA GLU A 153 -0.91 2.05 13.98
C GLU A 153 -1.62 1.04 14.90
N GLU A 154 -1.17 -0.21 14.91
CA GLU A 154 -1.71 -1.24 15.80
C GLU A 154 -1.47 -0.90 17.27
N GLN A 155 -0.30 -0.36 17.62
CA GLN A 155 0.00 0.09 18.98
C GLN A 155 -0.93 1.23 19.42
N HIS A 156 -1.20 2.20 18.54
CA HIS A 156 -2.14 3.27 18.83
C HIS A 156 -3.57 2.75 18.99
N LEU A 157 -4.04 1.89 18.10
CA LEU A 157 -5.37 1.28 18.19
C LEU A 157 -5.51 0.41 19.45
N ARG A 158 -4.47 -0.37 19.81
CA ARG A 158 -4.44 -1.16 21.03
C ARG A 158 -4.47 -0.28 22.28
N SER A 159 -3.77 0.86 22.28
CA SER A 159 -3.81 1.82 23.39
C SER A 159 -5.19 2.45 23.59
N HIS A 160 -5.96 2.61 22.51
CA HIS A 160 -7.27 3.26 22.55
C HIS A 160 -8.42 2.27 22.84
N TYR A 161 -8.36 1.06 22.27
CA TYR A 161 -9.44 0.07 22.31
C TYR A 161 -9.14 -1.14 23.20
N GLY A 162 -7.91 -1.32 23.68
CA GLY A 162 -7.52 -2.43 24.56
C GLY A 162 -7.89 -3.80 23.98
N GLU A 163 -8.57 -4.63 24.78
CA GLU A 163 -8.96 -5.99 24.42
C GLU A 163 -9.93 -6.07 23.23
N ILE A 164 -10.73 -5.02 22.98
CA ILE A 164 -11.64 -4.95 21.83
C ILE A 164 -10.84 -5.03 20.53
N TYR A 165 -9.68 -4.38 20.49
CA TYR A 165 -8.77 -4.44 19.35
C TYR A 165 -8.19 -5.84 19.15
N GLU A 166 -7.83 -6.53 20.23
CA GLU A 166 -7.29 -7.89 20.16
C GLU A 166 -8.34 -8.88 19.63
N TYR A 167 -9.58 -8.77 20.10
CA TYR A 167 -10.69 -9.57 19.57
C TYR A 167 -10.93 -9.29 18.08
N TRP A 168 -10.91 -8.01 17.68
CA TRP A 168 -11.04 -7.61 16.29
C TRP A 168 -9.90 -8.17 15.41
N CYS A 169 -8.68 -8.30 15.93
CA CYS A 169 -7.54 -8.83 15.19
C CYS A 169 -7.64 -10.32 14.85
N ARG A 170 -8.35 -11.13 15.65
CA ARG A 170 -8.36 -12.61 15.52
C ARG A 170 -8.82 -13.14 14.17
N HIS A 171 -9.64 -12.38 13.46
CA HIS A 171 -10.26 -12.81 12.20
C HIS A 171 -9.69 -12.08 10.97
N ARG A 172 -8.58 -11.34 11.12
CA ARG A 172 -8.08 -10.40 10.10
C ARG A 172 -6.58 -10.49 9.91
N PHE A 173 -6.13 -10.45 8.66
CA PHE A 173 -4.70 -10.50 8.31
C PHE A 173 -4.05 -9.12 8.38
N ARG A 174 -2.75 -9.09 8.72
CA ARG A 174 -1.97 -7.84 8.74
C ARG A 174 -1.51 -7.45 7.33
N ILE A 175 -0.84 -8.37 6.62
CA ILE A 175 -0.34 -8.17 5.24
C ILE A 175 -0.60 -9.40 4.36
N PHE A 176 -0.27 -10.60 4.84
CA PHE A 176 -0.55 -11.86 4.16
C PHE A 176 -1.33 -12.80 5.08
N PRO A 177 -2.15 -13.71 4.52
CA PRO A 177 -2.66 -14.82 5.30
C PRO A 177 -1.48 -15.61 5.89
N PHE A 178 -1.55 -15.94 7.18
CA PHE A 178 -0.59 -16.77 7.95
C PHE A 178 0.71 -16.14 8.47
N ILE A 179 0.98 -14.85 8.25
CA ILE A 179 2.07 -14.16 8.98
C ILE A 179 1.43 -13.39 10.14
N TYR A 180 1.56 -13.96 11.35
CA TYR A 180 1.06 -13.39 12.61
C TYR A 180 2.07 -12.40 13.19
#